data_AF-A0A661QQ84-F1
#
_entry.id   AF-A0A661QQ84-F1
#
_cell.length_a   1.000
_cell.length_b   1.000
_cell.length_c   1.000
_cell.angle_alpha   90.00
_cell.angle_beta   90.00
_cell.angle_gamma   90.00
#
_symmetry.space_group_name_H-M   'P 1'
#
loop_
_entity.id
_entity.type
_entity.pdbx_description
1 polymer ?
#
loop_
_entity_poly.entity_id
_entity_poly.type
_entity_poly.pdbx_seq_one_letter_code
_entity_poly.pdbx_strand_id
1 'polypeptide(L)'
;MPDPYAVKRIGHFLYCQACFQSFRGSIPAQEDILREKTMAYNLQVLSRRAERVLFVGGLYHAPRVLELLECPQTQVIGRRKRQAVSIAHLHAESSRELMTEMPYVTGTYERARSSGRTEGLDRLQIHQELIRKAREQHWHRNKEELTPSQIRILNRFARNYAFLTGRLVPDFYQLVVAARGAVDDNFAYELWEIGSEYPWQSDRPGMPVLRLEAEDLFLDQRRIRFHRKLKSVRRRLVPVPARGRYGKKERERWCREFGRFSICSYPPEDVVIEGYGRYLQRKAMEIKTDELTSIEPFMRSMLDGIDIRQTIREWGSGKIYVKEERPMRGKVGSVVVIFDADQPDREGRENYPWRVTWLGEHDQESDMSFYSTPAGEVVEGPGISKCHYGGFMLTYPPMRVYDIWKDPFFDIARSKPERLLMAAIDYSVERNVVYVAAEPPTGWCKSFAARLGKQIIYIPIGVFSPVTLRKIREFHVLDGHHVRRYAHQYIRDS
;
A
#
# COMPACT_ATOMS: atom_id res chain seq x y z
N MET A 1 20.81 -17.04 23.74
CA MET A 1 20.03 -16.63 24.92
C MET A 1 18.55 -16.83 24.64
N PRO A 2 17.73 -17.19 25.65
CA PRO A 2 16.28 -17.26 25.52
C PRO A 2 15.68 -15.90 25.08
N ASP A 3 14.61 -15.93 24.29
CA ASP A 3 13.93 -14.72 23.80
C ASP A 3 13.43 -13.84 24.96
N PRO A 4 13.85 -12.55 25.06
CA PRO A 4 13.44 -11.66 26.14
C PRO A 4 11.93 -11.47 26.27
N TYR A 5 11.16 -11.70 25.21
CA TYR A 5 9.70 -11.60 25.26
C TYR A 5 9.07 -12.61 26.25
N ALA A 6 9.76 -13.70 26.57
CA ALA A 6 9.30 -14.68 27.57
C ALA A 6 9.05 -14.03 28.94
N VAL A 7 9.82 -13.00 29.32
CA VAL A 7 9.67 -12.26 30.59
C VAL A 7 8.24 -11.79 30.80
N LYS A 8 7.52 -11.41 29.73
CA LYS A 8 6.13 -10.95 29.82
C LYS A 8 5.16 -12.04 30.31
N ARG A 9 5.46 -13.31 30.03
CA ARG A 9 4.60 -14.46 30.34
C ARG A 9 4.98 -15.17 31.63
N ILE A 10 6.27 -15.42 31.83
CA ILE A 10 6.77 -16.19 32.99
C ILE A 10 7.36 -15.30 34.09
N GLY A 11 7.49 -13.99 33.86
CA GLY A 11 8.12 -13.07 34.78
C GLY A 11 9.65 -13.12 34.75
N HIS A 12 10.27 -12.09 35.32
CA HIS A 12 11.72 -11.90 35.30
C HIS A 12 12.48 -13.00 36.05
N PHE A 13 11.95 -13.44 37.20
CA PHE A 13 12.61 -14.43 38.04
C PHE A 13 12.74 -15.80 37.35
N LEU A 14 11.64 -16.34 36.83
CA LEU A 14 11.65 -17.63 36.11
C LEU A 14 12.49 -17.55 34.82
N TYR A 15 12.46 -16.41 34.13
CA TYR A 15 13.34 -16.16 32.98
C TYR A 15 14.82 -16.24 33.37
N CYS A 16 15.22 -15.62 34.47
CA CYS A 16 16.58 -15.67 34.98
C CYS A 16 17.00 -17.10 35.36
N GLN A 17 16.13 -17.84 36.07
CA GLN A 17 16.40 -19.24 36.41
C GLN A 17 16.61 -20.11 35.16
N ALA A 18 15.75 -19.97 34.15
CA ALA A 18 15.88 -20.69 32.89
C ALA A 18 17.18 -20.34 32.14
N CYS A 19 17.58 -19.07 32.14
CA CYS A 19 18.86 -18.64 31.59
C CYS A 19 20.04 -19.28 32.34
N PHE A 20 20.02 -19.26 33.67
CA PHE A 20 21.09 -19.87 34.47
C PHE A 20 21.25 -21.36 34.20
N GLN A 21 20.14 -22.09 34.12
CA GLN A 21 20.15 -23.52 33.76
C GLN A 21 20.74 -23.74 32.36
N SER A 22 20.41 -22.87 31.40
CA SER A 22 20.92 -22.94 30.03
C SER A 22 22.43 -22.70 29.93
N PHE A 23 23.02 -21.91 30.85
CA PHE A 23 24.45 -21.55 30.80
C PHE A 23 25.36 -22.49 31.59
N ARG A 24 24.82 -23.29 32.53
CA ARG A 24 25.61 -24.18 33.41
C ARG A 24 26.50 -25.19 32.69
N GLY A 25 26.19 -25.55 31.44
CA GLY A 25 27.00 -26.46 30.61
C GLY A 25 27.91 -25.77 29.59
N SER A 26 27.94 -24.43 29.53
CA SER A 26 28.73 -23.71 28.53
C SER A 26 30.19 -23.56 28.95
N ILE A 27 31.10 -23.95 28.05
CA ILE A 27 32.54 -23.72 28.22
C ILE A 27 32.79 -22.23 27.93
N PRO A 28 33.25 -21.44 28.91
CA PRO A 28 33.49 -20.02 28.70
C PRO A 28 34.77 -19.78 27.90
N ALA A 29 34.78 -18.65 27.18
CA ALA A 29 35.99 -18.11 26.63
C ALA A 29 36.95 -17.69 27.74
N GLN A 30 38.25 -17.71 27.45
CA GLN A 30 39.29 -17.33 28.43
C GLN A 30 39.09 -15.89 28.93
N GLU A 31 38.66 -14.99 28.05
CA GLU A 31 38.35 -13.60 28.35
C GLU A 31 37.21 -13.47 29.36
N ASP A 32 36.19 -14.33 29.26
CA ASP A 32 35.06 -14.33 30.19
C ASP A 32 35.45 -14.87 31.55
N ILE A 33 36.29 -15.91 31.62
CA ILE A 33 36.86 -16.41 32.89
C ILE A 33 37.62 -15.28 33.61
N LEU A 34 38.49 -14.58 32.89
CA LEU A 34 39.28 -13.48 33.46
C LEU A 34 38.38 -12.30 33.88
N ARG A 35 37.36 -11.99 33.08
CA ARG A 35 36.37 -10.96 33.38
C ARG A 35 35.58 -11.29 34.65
N GLU A 36 35.09 -12.51 34.78
CA GLU A 36 34.27 -12.96 35.92
C GLU A 36 35.09 -13.05 37.22
N LYS A 37 36.33 -13.55 37.16
CA LYS A 37 37.28 -13.49 38.29
C LYS A 37 37.55 -12.06 38.74
N THR A 38 37.72 -11.15 37.78
CA THR A 38 37.90 -9.72 38.08
C THR A 38 36.65 -9.11 38.72
N MET A 39 35.45 -9.44 38.22
CA MET A 39 34.18 -9.01 38.83
C MET A 39 34.06 -9.53 40.26
N ALA A 40 34.24 -10.84 40.48
CA ALA A 40 34.12 -11.47 41.79
C ALA A 40 35.15 -10.93 42.80
N TYR A 41 36.41 -10.74 42.40
CA TYR A 41 37.43 -10.12 43.25
C TYR A 41 37.01 -8.72 43.73
N ASN A 42 36.56 -7.85 42.81
CA ASN A 42 36.15 -6.49 43.16
C ASN A 42 34.89 -6.49 44.05
N LEU A 43 33.95 -7.41 43.79
CA LEU A 43 32.78 -7.59 44.65
C LEU A 43 33.18 -8.03 46.06
N GLN A 44 34.11 -8.98 46.22
CA GLN A 44 34.63 -9.37 47.54
C GLN A 44 35.33 -8.21 48.27
N VAL A 45 36.08 -7.37 47.54
CA VAL A 45 36.69 -6.16 48.12
C VAL A 45 35.62 -5.16 48.58
N LEU A 46 34.57 -4.95 47.78
CA LEU A 46 33.46 -4.06 48.12
C LEU A 46 32.65 -4.59 49.31
N SER A 47 32.36 -5.89 49.37
CA SER A 47 31.61 -6.51 50.48
C SER A 47 32.33 -6.41 51.82
N ARG A 48 33.65 -6.21 51.85
CA ARG A 48 34.40 -5.94 53.08
C ARG A 48 34.26 -4.50 53.59
N ARG A 49 33.86 -3.57 52.71
CA ARG A 49 33.81 -2.12 52.98
C ARG A 49 32.41 -1.55 53.04
N ALA A 50 31.45 -2.17 52.34
CA ALA A 50 30.09 -1.72 52.21
C ALA A 50 29.12 -2.77 52.75
N GLU A 51 28.08 -2.33 53.46
CA GLU A 51 27.04 -3.21 54.01
C GLU A 51 26.15 -3.83 52.92
N ARG A 52 25.91 -3.08 51.84
CA ARG A 52 25.05 -3.48 50.73
C ARG A 52 25.72 -3.16 49.41
N VAL A 53 25.80 -4.16 48.53
CA VAL A 53 26.42 -4.04 47.20
C VAL A 53 25.39 -4.43 46.15
N LEU A 54 25.09 -3.49 45.24
CA LEU A 54 24.29 -3.78 44.04
C LEU A 54 25.23 -4.10 42.88
N PHE A 55 25.07 -5.28 42.29
CA PHE A 55 25.78 -5.68 41.08
C PHE A 55 24.87 -5.61 39.87
N VAL A 56 25.25 -4.80 38.88
CA VAL A 56 24.60 -4.74 37.57
C VAL A 56 25.54 -5.36 36.55
N GLY A 57 25.14 -6.49 35.97
CA GLY A 57 25.98 -7.26 35.06
C GLY A 57 25.18 -8.06 34.05
N GLY A 58 25.88 -8.64 33.08
CA GLY A 58 25.27 -9.51 32.08
C GLY A 58 24.78 -10.82 32.71
N LEU A 59 23.55 -11.22 32.38
CA LEU A 59 22.91 -12.43 32.91
C LEU A 59 23.72 -13.72 32.63
N TYR A 60 24.48 -13.73 31.53
CA TYR A 60 25.39 -14.82 31.17
C TYR A 60 26.49 -15.06 32.22
N HIS A 61 27.02 -13.99 32.82
CA HIS A 61 28.12 -14.05 33.79
C HIS A 61 27.66 -14.36 35.21
N ALA A 62 26.38 -14.12 35.52
CA ALA A 62 25.88 -14.16 36.89
C ALA A 62 26.11 -15.52 37.60
N PRO A 63 25.85 -16.70 37.00
CA PRO A 63 26.06 -17.98 37.68
C PRO A 63 27.51 -18.17 38.14
N ARG A 64 28.47 -17.94 37.26
CA ARG A 64 29.89 -18.18 37.57
C ARG A 64 30.46 -17.12 38.50
N VAL A 65 30.00 -15.87 38.40
CA VAL A 65 30.34 -14.85 39.40
C VAL A 65 29.85 -15.26 40.78
N LEU A 66 28.63 -15.79 40.91
CA LEU A 66 28.12 -16.28 42.19
C LEU A 66 28.97 -17.43 42.75
N GLU A 67 29.35 -18.42 41.91
CA GLU A 67 30.25 -19.51 42.31
C GLU A 67 31.64 -19.00 42.73
N LEU A 68 32.21 -18.05 41.99
CA LEU A 68 33.52 -17.45 42.31
C LEU A 68 33.48 -16.60 43.59
N LEU A 69 32.32 -16.10 44.00
CA LEU A 69 32.18 -15.36 45.26
C LEU A 69 32.32 -16.28 46.48
N GLU A 70 32.06 -17.58 46.35
CA GLU A 70 32.14 -18.57 47.44
C GLU A 70 33.59 -18.86 47.89
N CYS A 71 34.58 -18.62 47.04
CA CYS A 71 36.00 -18.81 47.36
C CYS A 71 36.81 -17.52 47.19
N PRO A 72 37.88 -17.29 47.99
CA PRO A 72 38.71 -16.10 47.85
C PRO A 72 39.29 -15.97 46.44
N GLN A 73 39.00 -14.85 45.78
CA GLN A 73 39.55 -14.57 44.45
C GLN A 73 40.86 -13.81 44.54
N THR A 74 41.77 -14.08 43.61
CA THR A 74 42.99 -13.29 43.42
C THR A 74 42.74 -12.21 42.37
N GLN A 75 43.48 -11.11 42.50
CA GLN A 75 43.41 -10.05 41.50
C GLN A 75 44.01 -10.55 40.19
N VAL A 76 43.20 -10.56 39.12
CA VAL A 76 43.69 -10.91 37.78
C VAL A 76 44.74 -9.91 37.33
N ILE A 77 45.91 -10.41 36.92
CA ILE A 77 46.97 -9.60 36.31
C ILE A 77 46.61 -9.43 34.83
N GLY A 78 46.22 -8.21 34.45
CA GLY A 78 45.80 -7.89 33.09
C GLY A 78 45.79 -6.38 32.83
N ARG A 79 45.44 -5.98 31.60
CA ARG A 79 45.44 -4.58 31.18
C ARG A 79 44.37 -3.77 31.93
N ARG A 80 44.78 -2.93 32.89
CA ARG A 80 43.87 -2.13 33.74
C ARG A 80 43.45 -0.79 33.14
N LYS A 81 44.17 -0.30 32.12
CA LYS A 81 43.87 0.95 31.43
C LYS A 81 43.79 0.72 29.93
N ARG A 82 42.70 1.16 29.32
CA ARG A 82 42.60 1.34 27.87
C ARG A 82 42.97 2.80 27.57
N GLN A 83 43.97 3.00 26.73
CA GLN A 83 44.29 4.30 26.17
C GLN A 83 43.45 4.49 24.89
N ALA A 84 43.12 5.73 24.53
CA ALA A 84 42.32 6.08 23.34
C ALA A 84 40.87 5.55 23.33
N VAL A 85 40.12 5.74 24.43
CA VAL A 85 38.66 5.56 24.44
C VAL A 85 38.02 6.92 24.17
N SER A 86 37.31 7.05 23.05
CA SER A 86 36.53 8.25 22.70
C SER A 86 35.04 7.93 22.65
N ILE A 87 34.21 8.89 23.04
CA ILE A 87 32.76 8.83 22.87
C ILE A 87 32.41 9.57 21.58
N ALA A 88 31.57 8.95 20.75
CA ALA A 88 31.11 9.52 19.49
C ALA A 88 29.59 9.35 19.36
N HIS A 89 28.96 10.25 18.61
CA HIS A 89 27.57 10.14 18.22
C HIS A 89 27.44 9.26 16.98
N LEU A 90 26.65 8.20 17.05
CA LEU A 90 26.43 7.33 15.90
C LEU A 90 25.46 7.99 14.92
N HIS A 91 25.87 8.14 13.67
CA HIS A 91 25.06 8.75 12.62
C HIS A 91 23.72 8.02 12.43
N ALA A 92 22.68 8.77 12.04
CA ALA A 92 21.34 8.24 11.86
C ALA A 92 21.28 7.05 10.88
N GLU A 93 21.98 7.11 9.76
CA GLU A 93 22.03 6.00 8.79
C GLU A 93 22.67 4.74 9.38
N SER A 94 23.76 4.89 10.13
CA SER A 94 24.43 3.79 10.83
C SER A 94 23.53 3.18 11.92
N SER A 95 22.73 3.99 12.60
CA SER A 95 21.81 3.49 13.63
C SER A 95 20.73 2.55 13.08
N ARG A 96 20.36 2.67 11.79
CA ARG A 96 19.37 1.80 11.13
C ARG A 96 19.86 0.37 10.97
N GLU A 97 21.17 0.19 10.94
CA GLU A 97 21.84 -1.07 10.65
C GLU A 97 22.48 -1.69 11.89
N LEU A 98 23.08 -0.87 12.75
CA LEU A 98 23.93 -1.35 13.86
C LEU A 98 23.19 -1.65 15.16
N MET A 99 21.97 -1.16 15.32
CA MET A 99 21.20 -1.42 16.52
C MET A 99 20.80 -2.90 16.59
N THR A 100 21.14 -3.56 17.70
CA THR A 100 20.79 -4.98 17.93
C THR A 100 19.28 -5.22 17.94
N GLU A 101 18.52 -4.25 18.45
CA GLU A 101 17.06 -4.28 18.51
C GLU A 101 16.49 -3.26 17.52
N MET A 102 15.27 -3.51 17.06
CA MET A 102 14.58 -2.59 16.14
C MET A 102 14.59 -1.15 16.69
N PRO A 103 15.09 -0.15 15.93
CA PRO A 103 15.15 1.24 16.38
C PRO A 103 13.81 1.77 16.88
N TYR A 104 12.71 1.44 16.21
CA TYR A 104 11.36 1.83 16.62
C TYR A 104 10.92 1.25 17.97
N VAL A 105 11.27 -0.02 18.25
CA VAL A 105 11.00 -0.67 19.54
C VAL A 105 11.80 0.02 20.63
N THR A 106 13.10 0.20 20.42
CA THR A 106 13.99 0.93 21.35
C THR A 106 13.46 2.34 21.60
N GLY A 107 13.09 3.04 20.53
CA GLY A 107 12.32 4.29 20.47
C GLY A 107 11.18 4.37 21.47
N THR A 108 10.39 3.30 21.52
CA THR A 108 9.18 3.24 22.34
C THR A 108 9.49 2.97 23.81
N TYR A 109 10.46 2.08 24.10
CA TYR A 109 10.89 1.80 25.47
C TYR A 109 11.57 2.99 26.14
N GLU A 110 12.44 3.69 25.42
CA GLU A 110 13.12 4.88 25.94
C GLU A 110 12.13 6.03 26.23
N ARG A 111 11.12 6.24 25.36
CA ARG A 111 10.02 7.20 25.63
C ARG A 111 9.24 6.80 26.88
N ALA A 112 8.89 5.52 27.01
CA ALA A 112 8.20 5.03 28.20
C ALA A 112 9.04 5.21 29.47
N ARG A 113 10.36 5.00 29.39
CA ARG A 113 11.29 5.23 30.50
C ARG A 113 11.32 6.69 30.93
N SER A 114 11.40 7.63 29.98
CA SER A 114 11.36 9.06 30.29
C SER A 114 10.04 9.54 30.91
N SER A 115 8.95 8.79 30.71
CA SER A 115 7.60 9.12 31.19
C SER A 115 7.12 8.25 32.35
N GLY A 116 7.98 7.38 32.89
CA GLY A 116 7.64 6.46 33.99
C GLY A 116 6.60 5.39 33.64
N ARG A 117 6.29 5.17 32.36
CA ARG A 117 5.22 4.29 31.87
C ARG A 117 5.74 3.03 31.20
N THR A 118 6.75 2.41 31.80
CA THR A 118 7.33 1.15 31.28
C THR A 118 6.43 -0.06 31.55
N GLU A 119 5.57 0.03 32.56
CA GLU A 119 4.57 -0.99 32.87
C GLU A 119 3.49 -1.03 31.79
N GLY A 120 3.20 -2.22 31.27
CA GLY A 120 2.18 -2.42 30.23
C GLY A 120 2.71 -2.51 28.80
N LEU A 121 3.98 -2.15 28.53
CA LEU A 121 4.57 -2.34 27.21
C LEU A 121 4.55 -3.82 26.78
N ASP A 122 4.28 -4.02 25.49
CA ASP A 122 4.23 -5.33 24.85
C ASP A 122 4.81 -5.23 23.43
N ARG A 123 5.78 -6.10 23.11
CA ARG A 123 6.48 -6.06 21.82
C ARG A 123 5.54 -6.35 20.65
N LEU A 124 4.59 -7.29 20.79
CA LEU A 124 3.65 -7.58 19.72
C LEU A 124 2.69 -6.42 19.48
N GLN A 125 2.26 -5.72 20.53
CA GLN A 125 1.46 -4.50 20.39
C GLN A 125 2.25 -3.40 19.67
N ILE A 126 3.53 -3.21 20.02
CA ILE A 126 4.41 -2.25 19.34
C ILE A 126 4.55 -2.61 17.85
N HIS A 127 4.67 -3.89 17.50
CA HIS A 127 4.72 -4.34 16.11
C HIS A 127 3.40 -4.05 15.36
N GLN A 128 2.24 -4.27 15.98
CA GLN A 128 0.95 -3.93 15.36
C GLN A 128 0.81 -2.42 15.16
N GLU A 129 1.28 -1.61 16.10
CA GLU A 129 1.29 -0.16 15.98
C GLU A 129 2.22 0.32 14.85
N LEU A 130 3.39 -0.30 14.68
CA LEU A 130 4.27 -0.06 13.55
C LEU A 130 3.58 -0.40 12.22
N ILE A 131 2.93 -1.56 12.13
CA ILE A 131 2.18 -1.98 10.93
C ILE A 131 1.05 -0.99 10.63
N ARG A 132 0.32 -0.51 11.65
CA ARG A 132 -0.73 0.50 11.49
C ARG A 132 -0.18 1.80 10.88
N LYS A 133 0.91 2.33 11.42
CA LYS A 133 1.56 3.54 10.88
C LYS A 133 2.08 3.33 9.45
N ALA A 134 2.66 2.16 9.16
CA ALA A 134 3.09 1.82 7.82
C ALA A 134 1.91 1.76 6.82
N ARG A 135 0.73 1.29 7.25
CA ARG A 135 -0.50 1.29 6.44
C ARG A 135 -0.96 2.70 6.12
N GLU A 136 -1.01 3.58 7.12
CA GLU A 136 -1.39 4.99 6.94
C GLU A 136 -0.44 5.67 5.96
N GLN A 137 0.87 5.48 6.14
CA GLN A 137 1.88 6.03 5.25
C GLN A 137 1.79 5.47 3.82
N HIS A 138 1.49 4.17 3.68
CA HIS A 138 1.28 3.53 2.39
C HIS A 138 0.02 4.07 1.68
N TRP A 139 -1.08 4.28 2.41
CA TRP A 139 -2.27 4.95 1.88
C TRP A 139 -1.96 6.38 1.43
N HIS A 140 -1.30 7.19 2.28
CA HIS A 140 -0.98 8.57 1.93
C HIS A 140 -0.08 8.69 0.70
N ARG A 141 0.90 7.78 0.54
CA ARG A 141 1.88 7.83 -0.57
C ARG A 141 1.39 7.16 -1.85
N ASN A 142 0.67 6.05 -1.73
CA ASN A 142 0.32 5.20 -2.87
C ASN A 142 -1.18 5.18 -3.18
N LYS A 143 -2.04 5.67 -2.27
CA LYS A 143 -3.52 5.58 -2.31
C LYS A 143 -4.00 4.14 -2.48
N GLU A 144 -3.24 3.20 -1.93
CA GLU A 144 -3.54 1.78 -1.93
C GLU A 144 -3.81 1.35 -0.49
N GLU A 145 -4.95 0.70 -0.25
CA GLU A 145 -5.28 0.13 1.06
C GLU A 145 -4.84 -1.33 1.13
N LEU A 146 -4.33 -1.73 2.28
CA LEU A 146 -4.07 -3.14 2.56
C LEU A 146 -5.37 -3.82 2.96
N THR A 147 -5.67 -4.91 2.26
CA THR A 147 -6.82 -5.77 2.58
C THR A 147 -6.64 -6.48 3.93
N PRO A 148 -7.72 -6.82 4.64
CA PRO A 148 -7.64 -7.60 5.88
C PRO A 148 -6.95 -8.97 5.70
N SER A 149 -7.05 -9.56 4.51
CA SER A 149 -6.38 -10.82 4.17
C SER A 149 -4.86 -10.65 4.14
N GLN A 150 -4.35 -9.61 3.50
CA GLN A 150 -2.92 -9.31 3.45
C GLN A 150 -2.33 -9.10 4.85
N ILE A 151 -3.03 -8.39 5.74
CA ILE A 151 -2.60 -8.19 7.13
C ILE A 151 -2.54 -9.52 7.88
N ARG A 152 -3.55 -10.39 7.68
CA ARG A 152 -3.57 -11.73 8.30
C ARG A 152 -2.41 -12.59 7.80
N ILE A 153 -2.12 -12.55 6.51
CA ILE A 153 -1.00 -13.27 5.88
C ILE A 153 0.32 -12.76 6.44
N LEU A 154 0.52 -11.43 6.52
CA LEU A 154 1.70 -10.80 7.11
C LEU A 154 1.93 -11.30 8.55
N ASN A 155 0.92 -11.17 9.41
CA ASN A 155 1.02 -11.57 10.82
C ASN A 155 1.30 -13.08 10.96
N ARG A 156 0.66 -13.91 10.14
CA ARG A 156 0.90 -15.37 10.12
C ARG A 156 2.32 -15.69 9.67
N PHE A 157 2.80 -15.05 8.61
CA PHE A 157 4.15 -15.22 8.08
C PHE A 157 5.17 -14.85 9.15
N ALA A 158 5.07 -13.64 9.71
CA ALA A 158 6.01 -13.14 10.72
C ALA A 158 6.07 -14.05 11.95
N ARG A 159 4.91 -14.50 12.45
CA ARG A 159 4.82 -15.44 13.57
C ARG A 159 5.48 -16.79 13.25
N ASN A 160 5.17 -17.36 12.08
CA ASN A 160 5.72 -18.66 11.69
C ASN A 160 7.24 -18.55 11.48
N TYR A 161 7.73 -17.44 10.93
CA TYR A 161 9.16 -17.22 10.74
C TYR A 161 9.88 -17.10 12.09
N ALA A 162 9.34 -16.32 13.03
CA ALA A 162 9.87 -16.24 14.39
C ALA A 162 9.99 -17.64 15.02
N PHE A 163 8.89 -18.40 14.95
CA PHE A 163 8.81 -19.76 15.50
C PHE A 163 9.84 -20.71 14.89
N LEU A 164 10.00 -20.71 13.56
CA LEU A 164 11.01 -21.53 12.87
C LEU A 164 12.44 -21.17 13.27
N THR A 165 12.69 -19.91 13.65
CA THR A 165 14.00 -19.46 14.16
C THR A 165 14.17 -19.59 15.67
N GLY A 166 13.26 -20.27 16.36
CA GLY A 166 13.32 -20.45 17.82
C GLY A 166 13.04 -19.18 18.62
N ARG A 167 12.32 -18.21 18.04
CA ARG A 167 11.93 -16.95 18.67
C ARG A 167 10.43 -16.92 18.96
N LEU A 168 10.04 -16.21 20.01
CA LEU A 168 8.65 -16.00 20.39
C LEU A 168 8.03 -14.80 19.66
N VAL A 169 8.86 -13.81 19.30
CA VAL A 169 8.46 -12.64 18.54
C VAL A 169 9.33 -12.46 17.31
N PRO A 170 8.77 -11.93 16.20
CA PRO A 170 9.56 -11.69 15.00
C PRO A 170 10.55 -10.55 15.24
N ASP A 171 11.74 -10.68 14.67
CA ASP A 171 12.69 -9.58 14.61
C ASP A 171 12.36 -8.60 13.48
N PHE A 172 13.12 -7.50 13.41
CA PHE A 172 12.87 -6.46 12.43
C PHE A 172 12.99 -6.97 10.99
N TYR A 173 14.02 -7.76 10.70
CA TYR A 173 14.22 -8.35 9.38
C TYR A 173 13.03 -9.25 8.99
N GLN A 174 12.59 -10.12 9.90
CA GLN A 174 11.46 -11.03 9.69
C GLN A 174 10.15 -10.27 9.43
N LEU A 175 9.91 -9.16 10.13
CA LEU A 175 8.75 -8.31 9.88
C LEU A 175 8.78 -7.66 8.50
N VAL A 176 9.95 -7.15 8.08
CA VAL A 176 10.09 -6.54 6.75
C VAL A 176 9.94 -7.58 5.63
N VAL A 177 10.51 -8.77 5.80
CA VAL A 177 10.33 -9.88 4.84
C VAL A 177 8.87 -10.32 4.77
N ALA A 178 8.18 -10.43 5.91
CA ALA A 178 6.76 -10.75 5.96
C ALA A 178 5.91 -9.69 5.26
N ALA A 179 6.22 -8.40 5.46
CA ALA A 179 5.55 -7.29 4.79
C ALA A 179 5.74 -7.36 3.27
N ARG A 180 6.97 -7.65 2.80
CA ARG A 180 7.28 -7.81 1.37
C ARG A 180 6.54 -9.00 0.75
N GLY A 181 6.51 -10.14 1.44
CA GLY A 181 5.88 -11.36 0.94
C GLY A 181 4.35 -11.31 0.95
N ALA A 182 3.74 -10.59 1.90
CA ALA A 182 2.30 -10.51 2.03
C ALA A 182 1.65 -9.39 1.20
N VAL A 183 2.39 -8.33 0.88
CA VAL A 183 1.88 -7.12 0.23
C VAL A 183 2.68 -6.81 -1.03
N ASP A 184 3.75 -6.02 -0.91
CA ASP A 184 4.70 -5.69 -1.98
C ASP A 184 5.96 -5.01 -1.40
N ASP A 185 6.94 -4.72 -2.28
CA ASP A 185 8.16 -3.99 -1.94
C ASP A 185 7.91 -2.54 -1.46
N ASN A 186 6.82 -1.90 -1.88
CA ASN A 186 6.53 -0.52 -1.49
C ASN A 186 6.10 -0.47 -0.03
N PHE A 187 5.14 -1.30 0.38
CA PHE A 187 4.71 -1.41 1.76
C PHE A 187 5.83 -1.91 2.69
N ALA A 188 6.63 -2.88 2.24
CA ALA A 188 7.81 -3.33 2.99
C ALA A 188 8.80 -2.20 3.26
N TYR A 189 9.03 -1.34 2.26
CA TYR A 189 9.87 -0.15 2.43
C TYR A 189 9.24 0.85 3.41
N GLU A 190 7.93 1.13 3.35
CA GLU A 190 7.28 2.04 4.31
C GLU A 190 7.42 1.52 5.76
N LEU A 191 7.26 0.20 5.97
CA LEU A 191 7.45 -0.42 7.27
C LEU A 191 8.92 -0.35 7.73
N TRP A 192 9.87 -0.59 6.83
CA TRP A 192 11.30 -0.47 7.13
C TRP A 192 11.69 0.98 7.47
N GLU A 193 11.19 1.96 6.73
CA GLU A 193 11.49 3.38 6.94
C GLU A 193 11.09 3.82 8.36
N ILE A 194 9.87 3.49 8.79
CA ILE A 194 9.38 3.81 10.14
C ILE A 194 10.09 2.94 11.20
N GLY A 195 10.27 1.64 10.92
CA GLY A 195 10.87 0.69 11.86
C GLY A 195 12.34 0.99 12.19
N SER A 196 13.04 1.61 11.24
CA SER A 196 14.45 1.99 11.37
C SER A 196 14.68 3.37 12.02
N GLU A 197 13.61 4.09 12.36
CA GLU A 197 13.73 5.43 12.94
C GLU A 197 14.07 5.38 14.44
N TYR A 198 15.21 5.96 14.82
CA TYR A 198 15.59 6.17 16.23
C TYR A 198 15.38 7.64 16.62
N PRO A 199 14.55 7.95 17.65
CA PRO A 199 14.19 9.33 17.98
C PRO A 199 15.30 10.22 18.52
N TRP A 200 16.33 9.67 19.18
CA TRP A 200 17.40 10.45 19.82
C TRP A 200 18.60 10.65 18.89
N GLN A 201 18.32 11.15 17.69
CA GLN A 201 19.32 11.59 16.72
C GLN A 201 19.47 13.11 16.79
N SER A 202 20.68 13.64 16.67
CA SER A 202 20.94 15.09 16.72
C SER A 202 21.88 15.52 15.60
N ASP A 203 21.50 16.58 14.88
CA ASP A 203 22.35 17.20 13.86
C ASP A 203 23.55 17.96 14.47
N ARG A 204 23.50 18.24 15.78
CA ARG A 204 24.56 18.94 16.53
C ARG A 204 24.83 18.24 17.87
N PRO A 205 25.45 17.05 17.86
CA PRO A 205 25.56 16.21 19.06
C PRO A 205 26.62 16.65 20.06
N GLY A 206 27.38 17.73 19.79
CA GLY A 206 28.46 18.21 20.67
C GLY A 206 29.63 17.22 20.84
N MET A 207 29.64 16.15 20.03
CA MET A 207 30.62 15.07 20.01
C MET A 207 30.97 14.74 18.55
N PRO A 208 32.12 14.10 18.29
CA PRO A 208 32.44 13.59 16.95
C PRO A 208 31.32 12.67 16.43
N VAL A 209 30.94 12.83 15.17
CA VAL A 209 29.94 11.96 14.52
C VAL A 209 30.66 10.80 13.85
N LEU A 210 30.26 9.59 14.19
CA LEU A 210 30.78 8.35 13.65
C LEU A 210 29.80 7.80 12.61
N ARG A 211 30.29 7.48 11.41
CA ARG A 211 29.56 6.73 10.40
C ARG A 211 30.21 5.36 10.30
N LEU A 212 29.45 4.33 10.64
CA LEU A 212 29.84 2.93 10.57
C LEU A 212 28.78 2.14 9.82
N GLU A 213 29.23 1.13 9.11
CA GLU A 213 28.40 0.08 8.50
C GLU A 213 28.55 -1.22 9.33
N ALA A 214 27.64 -2.19 9.14
CA ALA A 214 27.78 -3.49 9.85
C ALA A 214 29.09 -4.20 9.50
N GLU A 215 29.59 -3.96 8.28
CA GLU A 215 30.83 -4.53 7.75
C GLU A 215 32.07 -4.01 8.49
N ASP A 216 32.07 -2.75 8.90
CA ASP A 216 33.15 -2.15 9.71
C ASP A 216 33.30 -2.83 11.08
N LEU A 217 32.22 -3.45 11.56
CA LEU A 217 32.14 -4.14 12.85
C LEU A 217 32.16 -5.66 12.73
N PHE A 218 32.35 -6.20 11.51
CA PHE A 218 32.30 -7.64 11.22
C PHE A 218 31.03 -8.33 11.75
N LEU A 219 29.88 -7.63 11.72
CA LEU A 219 28.60 -8.18 12.16
C LEU A 219 27.97 -9.04 11.08
N ASP A 220 27.27 -10.10 11.48
CA ASP A 220 26.46 -10.92 10.58
C ASP A 220 25.35 -10.08 9.94
N GLN A 221 25.49 -9.80 8.64
CA GLN A 221 24.53 -8.98 7.90
C GLN A 221 23.47 -9.82 7.18
N ARG A 222 22.21 -9.36 7.25
CA ARG A 222 21.12 -9.87 6.41
C ARG A 222 20.69 -8.79 5.44
N ARG A 223 21.07 -8.95 4.17
CA ARG A 223 20.76 -7.97 3.13
C ARG A 223 19.31 -8.11 2.67
N ILE A 224 18.57 -7.00 2.68
CA ILE A 224 17.26 -6.90 2.05
C ILE A 224 17.30 -5.89 0.92
N ARG A 225 16.83 -6.30 -0.26
CA ARG A 225 16.70 -5.42 -1.41
C ARG A 225 15.23 -5.13 -1.66
N PHE A 226 14.90 -3.85 -1.73
CA PHE A 226 13.56 -3.41 -2.09
C PHE A 226 13.50 -3.14 -3.59
N HIS A 227 12.75 -3.97 -4.32
CA HIS A 227 12.45 -3.72 -5.72
C HIS A 227 11.23 -2.82 -5.81
N ARG A 228 11.38 -1.59 -5.30
CA ARG A 228 10.30 -0.60 -5.33
C ARG A 228 9.89 -0.41 -6.78
N LYS A 229 8.64 -0.73 -7.11
CA LYS A 229 8.04 -0.32 -8.37
C LYS A 229 7.93 1.20 -8.34
N LEU A 230 8.97 1.86 -8.83
CA LEU A 230 8.87 3.24 -9.25
C LEU A 230 7.80 3.24 -10.34
N LYS A 231 6.63 3.84 -10.05
CA LYS A 231 5.50 3.91 -10.99
C LYS A 231 5.84 4.64 -12.31
N SER A 232 7.09 5.06 -12.52
CA SER A 232 7.60 5.55 -13.80
C SER A 232 8.85 4.77 -14.23
N VAL A 233 8.73 4.01 -15.32
CA VAL A 233 9.88 3.49 -16.05
C VAL A 233 10.07 4.38 -17.28
N ARG A 234 11.27 4.92 -17.48
CA ARG A 234 11.58 5.77 -18.64
C ARG A 234 11.36 4.97 -19.93
N ARG A 235 10.48 5.43 -20.82
CA ARG A 235 10.27 4.83 -22.16
C ARG A 235 11.29 5.30 -23.22
N ARG A 236 12.20 6.24 -22.88
CA ARG A 236 13.25 6.75 -23.81
C ARG A 236 14.49 7.23 -23.05
N LEU A 237 15.70 6.98 -23.60
CA LEU A 237 16.96 7.58 -23.14
C LEU A 237 17.02 9.05 -23.58
N VAL A 238 16.39 9.92 -22.80
CA VAL A 238 16.59 11.37 -22.87
C VAL A 238 17.31 11.78 -21.58
N PRO A 239 18.31 12.67 -21.63
CA PRO A 239 18.89 13.25 -20.42
C PRO A 239 17.81 14.09 -19.73
N VAL A 240 17.08 13.47 -18.81
CA VAL A 240 16.11 14.16 -17.95
C VAL A 240 16.88 14.64 -16.72
N PRO A 241 17.02 15.95 -16.46
CA PRO A 241 17.56 16.45 -15.21
C PRO A 241 16.80 15.79 -14.07
N ALA A 242 17.52 15.30 -13.06
CA ALA A 242 16.95 14.55 -11.94
C ALA A 242 15.82 15.36 -11.27
N ARG A 243 14.57 15.09 -11.65
CA ARG A 243 13.41 15.67 -10.97
C ARG A 243 13.31 15.01 -9.61
N GLY A 244 13.88 15.67 -8.61
CA GLY A 244 13.76 15.29 -7.20
C GLY A 244 12.30 15.21 -6.79
N ARG A 245 12.01 14.44 -5.74
CA ARG A 245 10.70 14.52 -5.09
C ARG A 245 10.54 15.93 -4.52
N TYR A 246 9.54 16.67 -4.98
CA TYR A 246 9.22 17.98 -4.43
C TYR A 246 8.94 17.88 -2.93
N GLY A 247 9.50 18.81 -2.15
CA GLY A 247 9.39 18.81 -0.70
C GLY A 247 7.96 19.06 -0.23
N LYS A 248 7.65 18.66 1.01
CA LYS A 248 6.32 18.87 1.63
C LYS A 248 5.85 20.32 1.53
N LYS A 249 6.74 21.29 1.75
CA LYS A 249 6.46 22.74 1.67
C LYS A 249 6.02 23.20 0.28
N GLU A 250 6.59 22.64 -0.78
CA GLU A 250 6.25 22.99 -2.17
C GLU A 250 4.85 22.49 -2.53
N ARG A 251 4.52 21.25 -2.13
CA ARG A 251 3.19 20.69 -2.32
C ARG A 251 2.11 21.48 -1.57
N GLU A 252 2.37 21.82 -0.31
CA GLU A 252 1.45 22.66 0.49
C GLU A 252 1.27 24.07 -0.09
N ARG A 253 2.31 24.62 -0.73
CA ARG A 253 2.20 25.87 -1.47
C ARG A 253 1.28 25.71 -2.68
N TRP A 254 1.49 24.68 -3.51
CA TRP A 254 0.65 24.47 -4.69
C TRP A 254 -0.80 24.13 -4.36
N CYS A 255 -1.07 23.40 -3.28
CA CYS A 255 -2.42 23.18 -2.77
C CYS A 255 -3.14 24.50 -2.42
N ARG A 256 -2.42 25.50 -1.87
CA ARG A 256 -2.98 26.82 -1.57
C ARG A 256 -3.16 27.69 -2.81
N GLU A 257 -2.29 27.53 -3.81
CA GLU A 257 -2.30 28.30 -5.05
C GLU A 257 -3.26 27.76 -6.11
N PHE A 258 -3.80 26.54 -5.95
CA PHE A 258 -4.72 25.92 -6.90
C PHE A 258 -6.06 26.69 -6.95
N GLY A 259 -6.26 27.46 -8.01
CA GLY A 259 -7.52 28.10 -8.35
C GLY A 259 -8.58 27.07 -8.74
N ARG A 260 -9.81 27.26 -8.28
CA ARG A 260 -10.96 26.39 -8.64
C ARG A 260 -11.86 27.03 -9.70
N PHE A 261 -11.42 28.14 -10.31
CA PHE A 261 -12.29 29.01 -11.09
C PHE A 261 -12.31 28.68 -12.58
N SER A 262 -11.22 28.13 -13.13
CA SER A 262 -11.15 27.71 -14.54
C SER A 262 -10.38 26.39 -14.61
N ILE A 263 -11.11 25.28 -14.51
CA ILE A 263 -10.51 23.94 -14.55
C ILE A 263 -10.66 23.31 -15.93
N CYS A 264 -9.69 22.49 -16.34
CA CYS A 264 -9.80 21.68 -17.55
C CYS A 264 -9.09 20.33 -17.40
N SER A 265 -9.36 19.42 -18.33
CA SER A 265 -8.74 18.11 -18.40
C SER A 265 -7.31 18.16 -18.96
N TYR A 266 -6.56 17.07 -18.74
CA TYR A 266 -5.28 16.82 -19.40
C TYR A 266 -5.48 16.00 -20.69
N PRO A 267 -5.29 16.59 -21.89
CA PRO A 267 -5.70 15.97 -23.15
C PRO A 267 -5.19 14.55 -23.43
N PRO A 268 -3.95 14.17 -23.07
CA PRO A 268 -3.49 12.79 -23.25
C PRO A 268 -4.32 11.75 -22.48
N GLU A 269 -4.88 12.11 -21.33
CA GLU A 269 -5.75 11.22 -20.56
C GLU A 269 -7.14 11.13 -21.16
N ASP A 270 -7.65 12.23 -21.74
CA ASP A 270 -8.93 12.23 -22.45
C ASP A 270 -8.91 11.23 -23.61
N VAL A 271 -7.82 11.18 -24.39
CA VAL A 271 -7.63 10.19 -25.46
C VAL A 271 -7.66 8.74 -24.92
N VAL A 272 -7.12 8.51 -23.73
CA VAL A 272 -7.13 7.19 -23.08
C VAL A 272 -8.54 6.81 -22.63
N ILE A 273 -9.27 7.75 -22.02
CA ILE A 273 -10.67 7.57 -21.60
C ILE A 273 -11.57 7.29 -22.81
N GLU A 274 -11.44 8.06 -23.89
CA GLU A 274 -12.18 7.84 -25.14
C GLU A 274 -11.83 6.49 -25.80
N GLY A 275 -10.55 6.12 -25.80
CA GLY A 275 -10.09 4.81 -26.25
C GLY A 275 -10.71 3.66 -25.45
N TYR A 276 -10.82 3.84 -24.13
CA TYR A 276 -11.47 2.87 -23.24
C TYR A 276 -12.98 2.81 -23.46
N GLY A 277 -13.64 3.96 -23.66
CA GLY A 277 -15.06 4.03 -24.05
C GLY A 277 -15.34 3.21 -25.31
N ARG A 278 -14.57 3.42 -26.39
CA ARG A 278 -14.68 2.64 -27.64
C ARG A 278 -14.44 1.15 -27.44
N TYR A 279 -13.46 0.80 -26.61
CA TYR A 279 -13.20 -0.60 -26.24
C TYR A 279 -14.41 -1.24 -25.55
N LEU A 280 -15.05 -0.53 -24.60
CA LEU A 280 -16.24 -1.01 -23.91
C LEU A 280 -17.43 -1.16 -24.85
N GLN A 281 -17.64 -0.23 -25.78
CA GLN A 281 -18.67 -0.33 -26.82
C GLN A 281 -18.48 -1.61 -27.65
N ARG A 282 -17.26 -1.87 -28.14
CA ARG A 282 -16.96 -3.09 -28.90
C ARG A 282 -17.18 -4.35 -28.07
N LYS A 283 -16.71 -4.38 -26.83
CA LYS A 283 -16.88 -5.52 -25.93
C LYS A 283 -18.34 -5.82 -25.64
N ALA A 284 -19.16 -4.78 -25.46
CA ALA A 284 -20.60 -4.93 -25.26
C ALA A 284 -21.30 -5.53 -26.48
N MET A 285 -20.92 -5.10 -27.69
CA MET A 285 -21.44 -5.66 -28.94
C MET A 285 -21.05 -7.13 -29.12
N GLU A 286 -19.81 -7.51 -28.79
CA GLU A 286 -19.37 -8.90 -28.78
C GLU A 286 -20.22 -9.76 -27.83
N ILE A 287 -20.37 -9.34 -26.56
CA ILE A 287 -21.15 -10.08 -25.55
C ILE A 287 -22.60 -10.27 -26.01
N LYS A 288 -23.21 -9.23 -26.59
CA LYS A 288 -24.59 -9.32 -27.09
C LYS A 288 -24.74 -10.19 -28.33
N THR A 289 -23.74 -10.20 -29.21
CA THR A 289 -23.73 -11.08 -30.38
C THR A 289 -23.59 -12.54 -29.93
N ASP A 290 -22.73 -12.83 -28.95
CA ASP A 290 -22.61 -14.15 -28.33
C ASP A 290 -23.93 -14.60 -27.69
N GLU A 291 -24.66 -13.72 -26.98
CA GLU A 291 -25.99 -14.03 -26.42
C GLU A 291 -27.05 -14.33 -27.48
N LEU A 292 -26.95 -13.70 -28.65
CA LEU A 292 -27.87 -13.88 -29.78
C LEU A 292 -27.45 -15.01 -30.72
N THR A 293 -26.35 -15.70 -30.41
CA THR A 293 -25.83 -16.81 -31.20
C THR A 293 -26.68 -18.07 -30.97
N SER A 294 -27.28 -18.58 -32.04
CA SER A 294 -27.99 -19.87 -32.02
C SER A 294 -27.06 -21.00 -32.44
N ILE A 295 -27.14 -22.13 -31.74
CA ILE A 295 -26.39 -23.34 -32.05
C ILE A 295 -27.36 -24.38 -32.60
N GLU A 296 -27.10 -24.86 -33.81
CA GLU A 296 -27.96 -25.81 -34.51
C GLU A 296 -27.14 -27.00 -35.04
N PRO A 297 -27.74 -28.19 -35.19
CA PRO A 297 -27.08 -29.31 -35.85
C PRO A 297 -26.74 -28.96 -37.31
N PHE A 298 -25.52 -29.29 -37.72
CA PHE A 298 -25.07 -29.15 -39.10
C PHE A 298 -25.97 -29.98 -40.02
N MET A 299 -26.63 -29.31 -40.96
CA MET A 299 -27.42 -29.96 -42.00
C MET A 299 -26.83 -29.73 -43.40
N ARG A 300 -26.53 -28.48 -43.75
CA ARG A 300 -26.18 -28.10 -45.13
C ARG A 300 -25.20 -26.93 -45.26
N SER A 301 -25.12 -26.06 -44.26
CA SER A 301 -24.23 -24.90 -44.25
C SER A 301 -23.46 -24.87 -42.94
N MET A 302 -22.21 -24.38 -42.98
CA MET A 302 -21.42 -24.14 -41.79
C MET A 302 -21.85 -22.89 -41.01
N LEU A 303 -22.81 -22.11 -41.55
CA LEU A 303 -23.26 -20.83 -40.98
C LEU A 303 -22.03 -19.96 -40.68
N ASP A 304 -21.87 -19.49 -39.45
CA ASP A 304 -20.73 -18.66 -39.01
C ASP A 304 -19.59 -19.48 -38.38
N GLY A 305 -19.70 -20.81 -38.42
CA GLY A 305 -18.63 -21.74 -38.04
C GLY A 305 -19.12 -22.92 -37.20
N ILE A 306 -18.20 -23.85 -36.93
CA ILE A 306 -18.46 -25.04 -36.10
C ILE A 306 -18.36 -24.67 -34.62
N ASP A 307 -19.37 -25.05 -33.83
CA ASP A 307 -19.27 -24.99 -32.37
C ASP A 307 -18.59 -26.27 -31.86
N ILE A 308 -17.28 -26.16 -31.61
CA ILE A 308 -16.45 -27.26 -31.13
C ILE A 308 -16.94 -27.76 -29.76
N ARG A 309 -17.38 -26.85 -28.87
CA ARG A 309 -17.75 -27.21 -27.50
C ARG A 309 -19.02 -28.04 -27.49
N GLN A 310 -20.05 -27.62 -28.22
CA GLN A 310 -21.32 -28.35 -28.33
C GLN A 310 -21.12 -29.66 -29.10
N THR A 311 -20.29 -29.65 -30.15
CA THR A 311 -19.94 -30.87 -30.91
C THR A 311 -19.24 -31.91 -30.03
N ILE A 312 -18.28 -31.51 -29.19
CA ILE A 312 -17.62 -32.43 -28.23
C ILE A 312 -18.60 -32.91 -27.16
N ARG A 313 -19.50 -32.04 -26.67
CA ARG A 313 -20.48 -32.40 -25.64
C ARG A 313 -21.45 -33.48 -26.11
N GLU A 314 -21.85 -33.42 -27.38
CA GLU A 314 -22.78 -34.34 -28.04
C GLU A 314 -22.06 -35.36 -28.93
N TRP A 315 -20.76 -35.60 -28.69
CA TRP A 315 -19.91 -36.41 -29.58
C TRP A 315 -20.48 -37.81 -29.82
N GLY A 316 -21.11 -38.41 -28.81
CA GLY A 316 -21.74 -39.73 -28.91
C GLY A 316 -22.93 -39.80 -29.87
N SER A 317 -23.53 -38.67 -30.23
CA SER A 317 -24.61 -38.60 -31.23
C SER A 317 -24.11 -38.57 -32.68
N GLY A 318 -22.80 -38.38 -32.90
CA GLY A 318 -22.19 -38.23 -34.23
C GLY A 318 -22.58 -36.95 -34.98
N LYS A 319 -23.30 -36.02 -34.33
CA LYS A 319 -23.74 -34.75 -34.92
C LYS A 319 -22.68 -33.67 -34.72
N ILE A 320 -22.42 -32.93 -35.79
CA ILE A 320 -21.62 -31.69 -35.74
C ILE A 320 -22.58 -30.53 -35.51
N TYR A 321 -22.22 -29.58 -34.66
CA TYR A 321 -23.01 -28.39 -34.37
C TYR A 321 -22.35 -27.16 -34.98
N VAL A 322 -23.16 -26.28 -35.56
CA VAL A 322 -22.74 -25.01 -36.15
C VAL A 322 -23.42 -23.86 -35.44
N LYS A 323 -22.75 -22.70 -35.42
CA LYS A 323 -23.25 -21.48 -34.80
C LYS A 323 -23.71 -20.49 -35.88
N GLU A 324 -24.85 -19.85 -35.62
CA GLU A 324 -25.34 -18.69 -36.36
C GLU A 324 -25.24 -17.48 -35.44
N GLU A 325 -24.32 -16.57 -35.75
CA GLU A 325 -24.15 -15.30 -35.05
C GLU A 325 -25.15 -14.30 -35.62
N ARG A 326 -26.08 -13.83 -34.78
CA ARG A 326 -27.02 -12.77 -35.18
C ARG A 326 -26.46 -11.43 -34.71
N PRO A 327 -25.90 -10.59 -35.60
CA PRO A 327 -25.30 -9.34 -35.19
C PRO A 327 -26.35 -8.43 -34.57
N MET A 328 -25.95 -7.78 -33.46
CA MET A 328 -26.82 -6.85 -32.76
C MET A 328 -27.16 -5.64 -33.67
N ARG A 329 -28.43 -5.24 -33.68
CA ARG A 329 -28.88 -4.01 -34.39
C ARG A 329 -28.59 -2.75 -33.57
N GLY A 330 -27.97 -1.77 -34.22
CA GLY A 330 -27.71 -0.42 -33.66
C GLY A 330 -26.35 -0.29 -32.99
N LYS A 331 -25.84 0.94 -32.87
CA LYS A 331 -24.57 1.22 -32.19
C LYS A 331 -24.81 1.44 -30.70
N VAL A 332 -23.73 1.63 -29.94
CA VAL A 332 -23.78 2.06 -28.54
C VAL A 332 -23.60 3.58 -28.51
N GLY A 333 -24.50 4.29 -27.83
CA GLY A 333 -24.50 5.76 -27.80
C GLY A 333 -23.85 6.35 -26.56
N SER A 334 -24.05 5.70 -25.41
CA SER A 334 -23.48 6.14 -24.13
C SER A 334 -22.82 4.98 -23.39
N VAL A 335 -21.77 5.28 -22.64
CA VAL A 335 -21.04 4.33 -21.79
C VAL A 335 -20.97 4.88 -20.38
N VAL A 336 -21.33 4.06 -19.40
CA VAL A 336 -21.25 4.38 -17.98
C VAL A 336 -20.33 3.37 -17.30
N VAL A 337 -19.39 3.87 -16.51
CA VAL A 337 -18.43 3.06 -15.74
C VAL A 337 -18.47 3.48 -14.29
N ILE A 338 -18.78 2.53 -13.40
CA ILE A 338 -18.88 2.72 -11.95
C ILE A 338 -17.79 1.88 -11.28
N PHE A 339 -16.79 2.56 -10.73
CA PHE A 339 -15.73 1.92 -9.95
C PHE A 339 -16.15 1.73 -8.49
N ASP A 340 -16.86 2.71 -7.95
CA ASP A 340 -17.33 2.74 -6.57
C ASP A 340 -18.68 3.46 -6.53
N ALA A 341 -19.71 2.84 -5.94
CA ALA A 341 -21.04 3.43 -5.89
C ALA A 341 -21.15 4.66 -4.97
N ASP A 342 -20.11 4.92 -4.17
CA ASP A 342 -20.00 6.03 -3.21
C ASP A 342 -21.17 6.05 -2.21
N GLN A 343 -21.45 4.90 -1.60
CA GLN A 343 -22.42 4.82 -0.52
C GLN A 343 -21.90 5.61 0.68
N PRO A 344 -22.67 6.55 1.24
CA PRO A 344 -22.23 7.36 2.36
C PRO A 344 -21.92 6.51 3.59
N ASP A 345 -20.88 6.89 4.34
CA ASP A 345 -20.54 6.22 5.60
C ASP A 345 -21.62 6.46 6.68
N ARG A 346 -21.46 5.85 7.86
CA ARG A 346 -22.41 6.03 8.99
C ARG A 346 -22.56 7.49 9.45
N GLU A 347 -21.62 8.35 9.09
CA GLU A 347 -21.58 9.77 9.41
C GLU A 347 -22.02 10.64 8.21
N GLY A 348 -22.48 10.03 7.11
CA GLY A 348 -22.94 10.71 5.92
C GLY A 348 -21.84 11.25 5.00
N ARG A 349 -20.57 10.87 5.22
CA ARG A 349 -19.44 11.31 4.39
C ARG A 349 -19.34 10.49 3.11
N GLU A 350 -19.10 11.22 2.02
CA GLU A 350 -18.88 10.67 0.68
C GLU A 350 -17.38 10.67 0.35
N ASN A 351 -16.89 9.60 -0.29
CA ASN A 351 -15.51 9.52 -0.74
C ASN A 351 -15.29 10.30 -2.05
N TYR A 352 -16.35 10.47 -2.84
CA TYR A 352 -16.32 11.12 -4.15
C TYR A 352 -17.31 12.28 -4.25
N PRO A 353 -17.17 13.33 -3.42
CA PRO A 353 -18.15 14.42 -3.33
C PRO A 353 -18.14 15.36 -4.54
N TRP A 354 -17.06 15.35 -5.34
CA TRP A 354 -16.88 16.31 -6.42
C TRP A 354 -17.55 15.83 -7.70
N ARG A 355 -18.58 16.57 -8.15
CA ARG A 355 -19.47 16.23 -9.25
C ARG A 355 -19.35 17.27 -10.35
N VAL A 356 -19.05 16.82 -11.57
CA VAL A 356 -18.78 17.71 -12.70
C VAL A 356 -19.34 17.13 -13.99
N THR A 357 -19.73 18.02 -14.90
CA THR A 357 -19.99 17.71 -16.30
C THR A 357 -19.03 18.54 -17.16
N TRP A 358 -18.29 17.87 -18.04
CA TRP A 358 -17.38 18.43 -19.02
C TRP A 358 -17.97 18.24 -20.42
N LEU A 359 -17.92 19.32 -21.21
CA LEU A 359 -18.28 19.27 -22.61
C LEU A 359 -17.03 18.97 -23.42
N GLY A 360 -17.15 18.14 -24.45
CA GLY A 360 -16.05 17.85 -25.37
C GLY A 360 -15.58 19.14 -26.06
N GLU A 361 -14.27 19.41 -26.05
CA GLU A 361 -13.67 20.58 -26.70
C GLU A 361 -13.46 20.34 -28.20
N HIS A 362 -13.36 19.07 -28.62
CA HIS A 362 -13.14 18.67 -30.01
C HIS A 362 -14.26 17.73 -30.51
N ASP A 363 -14.48 17.72 -31.83
CA ASP A 363 -15.51 16.89 -32.49
C ASP A 363 -15.34 15.37 -32.28
N GLN A 364 -14.19 14.91 -31.81
CA GLN A 364 -13.90 13.51 -31.53
C GLN A 364 -13.97 13.16 -30.03
N GLU A 365 -14.33 14.12 -29.18
CA GLU A 365 -14.50 13.92 -27.74
C GLU A 365 -15.97 13.70 -27.42
N SER A 366 -16.22 12.88 -26.39
CA SER A 366 -17.56 12.69 -25.82
C SER A 366 -17.80 13.74 -24.74
N ASP A 367 -19.06 14.13 -24.54
CA ASP A 367 -19.41 14.82 -23.31
C ASP A 367 -19.28 13.84 -22.14
N MET A 368 -18.69 14.32 -21.05
CA MET A 368 -18.36 13.51 -19.89
C MET A 368 -19.05 14.05 -18.65
N SER A 369 -19.68 13.18 -17.87
CA SER A 369 -20.14 13.54 -16.53
C SER A 369 -19.63 12.54 -15.50
N PHE A 370 -19.13 13.01 -14.37
CA PHE A 370 -18.47 12.16 -13.40
C PHE A 370 -18.59 12.66 -11.97
N TYR A 371 -18.32 11.75 -11.05
CA TYR A 371 -18.05 12.07 -9.64
C TYR A 371 -16.70 11.49 -9.23
N SER A 372 -15.95 12.25 -8.42
CA SER A 372 -14.56 11.96 -8.11
C SER A 372 -14.10 12.61 -6.79
N THR A 373 -12.84 12.35 -6.42
CA THR A 373 -12.18 13.03 -5.29
C THR A 373 -12.00 14.52 -5.58
N PRO A 374 -12.08 15.42 -4.59
CA PRO A 374 -11.96 16.87 -4.80
C PRO A 374 -10.69 17.30 -5.52
N ALA A 375 -10.85 18.18 -6.51
CA ALA A 375 -9.70 18.87 -7.13
C ALA A 375 -9.01 19.82 -6.12
N GLY A 376 -7.68 19.83 -6.18
CA GLY A 376 -6.79 20.61 -5.32
C GLY A 376 -6.34 19.91 -4.05
N GLU A 377 -6.87 18.72 -3.72
CA GLU A 377 -6.47 17.97 -2.52
C GLU A 377 -5.09 17.31 -2.68
N VAL A 378 -4.84 16.68 -3.83
CA VAL A 378 -3.56 16.03 -4.14
C VAL A 378 -2.94 16.74 -5.34
N VAL A 379 -1.94 17.57 -5.10
CA VAL A 379 -1.30 18.38 -6.14
C VAL A 379 0.07 17.80 -6.49
N GLU A 380 0.29 17.49 -7.77
CA GLU A 380 1.55 16.91 -8.29
C GLU A 380 2.48 17.96 -8.93
N GLY A 381 1.95 19.15 -9.22
CA GLY A 381 2.68 20.29 -9.76
C GLY A 381 1.86 21.60 -9.68
N PRO A 382 2.44 22.75 -10.02
CA PRO A 382 1.74 24.04 -10.00
C PRO A 382 0.48 23.99 -10.89
N GLY A 383 -0.71 24.11 -10.28
CA GLY A 383 -1.99 24.03 -11.00
C GLY A 383 -2.38 22.64 -11.51
N ILE A 384 -1.79 21.55 -10.98
CA ILE A 384 -2.04 20.17 -11.44
C ILE A 384 -2.50 19.31 -10.27
N SER A 385 -3.80 19.01 -10.24
CA SER A 385 -4.42 18.15 -9.23
C SER A 385 -4.62 16.75 -9.78
N LYS A 386 -4.24 15.74 -8.99
CA LYS A 386 -4.52 14.34 -9.26
C LYS A 386 -5.82 13.92 -8.57
N CYS A 387 -6.72 13.31 -9.34
CA CYS A 387 -8.05 12.91 -8.91
C CYS A 387 -8.32 11.44 -9.26
N HIS A 388 -9.30 10.85 -8.58
CA HIS A 388 -9.75 9.49 -8.85
C HIS A 388 -11.26 9.49 -9.08
N TYR A 389 -11.70 8.87 -10.18
CA TYR A 389 -13.12 8.65 -10.46
C TYR A 389 -13.74 7.67 -9.45
N GLY A 390 -14.93 8.02 -8.97
CA GLY A 390 -15.88 7.05 -8.41
C GLY A 390 -16.70 6.42 -9.53
N GLY A 391 -17.11 7.22 -10.50
CA GLY A 391 -17.71 6.75 -11.74
C GLY A 391 -17.90 7.88 -12.75
N PHE A 392 -18.07 7.51 -14.02
CA PHE A 392 -18.27 8.46 -15.10
C PHE A 392 -19.22 7.93 -16.18
N MET A 393 -19.79 8.85 -16.94
CA MET A 393 -20.56 8.65 -18.15
C MET A 393 -19.82 9.36 -19.30
N LEU A 394 -19.75 8.70 -20.46
CA LEU A 394 -19.37 9.27 -21.74
C LEU A 394 -20.56 9.17 -22.70
N THR A 395 -20.86 10.24 -23.42
CA THR A 395 -21.90 10.25 -24.45
C THR A 395 -21.49 11.10 -25.66
N TYR A 396 -21.85 10.61 -26.84
CA TYR A 396 -21.55 11.27 -28.12
C TYR A 396 -22.87 11.54 -28.87
N PRO A 397 -23.01 12.63 -29.64
CA PRO A 397 -22.04 13.70 -29.96
C PRO A 397 -21.70 14.64 -28.79
N PRO A 398 -20.61 15.43 -28.84
CA PRO A 398 -20.29 16.41 -27.80
C PRO A 398 -21.21 17.64 -27.84
N MET A 399 -21.03 18.53 -26.85
CA MET A 399 -21.65 19.85 -26.72
C MET A 399 -23.17 19.85 -26.53
N ARG A 400 -23.73 18.77 -25.96
CA ARG A 400 -25.18 18.58 -25.73
C ARG A 400 -25.56 18.37 -24.28
N VAL A 401 -24.65 17.87 -23.44
CA VAL A 401 -24.98 17.47 -22.07
C VAL A 401 -25.05 18.68 -21.15
N TYR A 402 -26.24 18.99 -20.65
CA TYR A 402 -26.38 19.95 -19.55
C TYR A 402 -25.83 19.36 -18.24
N ASP A 403 -25.51 20.21 -17.25
CA ASP A 403 -24.99 19.76 -15.95
C ASP A 403 -26.00 18.84 -15.25
N ILE A 404 -25.81 17.53 -15.44
CA ILE A 404 -26.76 16.51 -15.00
C ILE A 404 -26.92 16.53 -13.49
N TRP A 405 -25.94 17.05 -12.74
CA TRP A 405 -25.93 17.08 -11.28
C TRP A 405 -26.80 18.19 -10.71
N LYS A 406 -27.12 19.20 -11.52
CA LYS A 406 -28.00 20.32 -11.15
C LYS A 406 -29.36 20.24 -11.83
N ASP A 407 -29.51 19.39 -12.84
CA ASP A 407 -30.76 19.20 -13.54
C ASP A 407 -31.80 18.46 -12.68
N PRO A 408 -32.93 19.12 -12.32
CA PRO A 408 -33.96 18.50 -11.50
C PRO A 408 -34.60 17.25 -12.12
N PHE A 409 -34.50 17.09 -13.45
CA PHE A 409 -35.03 15.92 -14.15
C PHE A 409 -34.43 14.60 -13.63
N PHE A 410 -33.17 14.63 -13.16
CA PHE A 410 -32.50 13.45 -12.62
C PHE A 410 -32.52 13.34 -11.08
N ASP A 411 -33.28 14.19 -10.38
CA ASP A 411 -33.40 14.15 -8.91
C ASP A 411 -34.12 12.90 -8.39
N ILE A 412 -34.85 12.22 -9.29
CA ILE A 412 -35.47 10.93 -9.00
C ILE A 412 -34.44 9.79 -8.79
N ALA A 413 -33.18 10.00 -9.16
CA ALA A 413 -32.11 9.03 -8.95
C ALA A 413 -31.70 8.99 -7.46
N ARG A 414 -31.55 7.78 -6.90
CA ARG A 414 -31.25 7.60 -5.46
C ARG A 414 -29.75 7.55 -5.16
N SER A 415 -28.92 7.41 -6.19
CA SER A 415 -27.47 7.31 -6.08
C SER A 415 -26.78 7.96 -7.28
N LYS A 416 -25.49 8.29 -7.12
CA LYS A 416 -24.67 8.84 -8.21
C LYS A 416 -24.58 7.88 -9.42
N PRO A 417 -24.42 6.55 -9.23
CA PRO A 417 -24.53 5.59 -10.33
C PRO A 417 -25.86 5.61 -11.07
N GLU A 418 -26.99 5.66 -10.34
CA GLU A 418 -28.31 5.74 -10.97
C GLU A 418 -28.45 7.04 -11.78
N ARG A 419 -27.98 8.16 -11.25
CA ARG A 419 -28.05 9.46 -11.92
C ARG A 419 -27.26 9.47 -13.23
N LEU A 420 -26.03 8.94 -13.20
CA LEU A 420 -25.22 8.78 -14.42
C LEU A 420 -25.89 7.86 -15.44
N LEU A 421 -26.47 6.75 -15.01
CA LEU A 421 -27.14 5.82 -15.91
C LEU A 421 -28.40 6.41 -16.53
N MET A 422 -29.21 7.13 -15.75
CA MET A 422 -30.40 7.81 -16.25
C MET A 422 -30.03 8.90 -17.26
N ALA A 423 -29.01 9.71 -16.96
CA ALA A 423 -28.47 10.68 -17.91
C ALA A 423 -27.94 9.99 -19.17
N ALA A 424 -27.22 8.88 -19.04
CA ALA A 424 -26.71 8.15 -20.20
C ALA A 424 -27.81 7.62 -21.11
N ILE A 425 -28.93 7.18 -20.53
CA ILE A 425 -30.12 6.71 -21.26
C ILE A 425 -30.78 7.86 -22.01
N ASP A 426 -30.97 9.00 -21.34
CA ASP A 426 -31.61 10.18 -21.91
C ASP A 426 -30.76 10.82 -23.02
N TYR A 427 -29.47 11.03 -22.75
CA TYR A 427 -28.54 11.62 -23.69
C TYR A 427 -28.03 10.64 -24.76
N SER A 428 -28.33 9.34 -24.70
CA SER A 428 -27.92 8.42 -25.77
C SER A 428 -28.73 8.67 -27.04
N VAL A 429 -28.06 9.00 -28.14
CA VAL A 429 -28.70 9.04 -29.48
C VAL A 429 -29.08 7.62 -29.93
N GLU A 430 -28.18 6.68 -29.73
CA GLU A 430 -28.36 5.28 -30.11
C GLU A 430 -29.27 4.53 -29.13
N ARG A 431 -29.74 3.35 -29.55
CA ARG A 431 -30.60 2.49 -28.73
C ARG A 431 -29.86 1.89 -27.53
N ASN A 432 -28.58 1.58 -27.69
CA ASN A 432 -27.84 0.76 -26.74
C ASN A 432 -26.99 1.64 -25.81
N VAL A 433 -27.07 1.36 -24.51
CA VAL A 433 -26.29 2.03 -23.47
C VAL A 433 -25.51 0.97 -22.69
N VAL A 434 -24.20 1.16 -22.58
CA VAL A 434 -23.33 0.24 -21.84
C VAL A 434 -23.21 0.70 -20.40
N TYR A 435 -23.40 -0.25 -19.47
CA TYR A 435 -23.27 -0.01 -18.05
C TYR A 435 -22.29 -1.03 -17.45
N VAL A 436 -21.13 -0.54 -17.02
CA VAL A 436 -20.07 -1.32 -16.38
C VAL A 436 -20.04 -0.99 -14.89
N ALA A 437 -20.36 -1.95 -14.05
CA ALA A 437 -20.40 -1.75 -12.60
C ALA A 437 -20.23 -3.08 -11.84
N ALA A 438 -20.02 -3.01 -10.53
CA ALA A 438 -20.03 -4.20 -9.66
C ALA A 438 -21.44 -4.78 -9.50
N GLU A 439 -22.45 -3.91 -9.46
CA GLU A 439 -23.86 -4.28 -9.31
C GLU A 439 -24.64 -4.01 -10.60
N PRO A 440 -25.66 -4.84 -10.93
CA PRO A 440 -26.49 -4.63 -12.10
C PRO A 440 -27.35 -3.35 -11.98
N PRO A 441 -27.85 -2.81 -13.11
CA PRO A 441 -28.81 -1.70 -13.10
C PRO A 441 -30.03 -2.01 -12.25
N THR A 442 -30.49 -1.02 -11.48
CA THR A 442 -31.71 -1.16 -10.68
C THR A 442 -32.94 -1.34 -11.57
N GLY A 443 -33.99 -1.96 -11.03
CA GLY A 443 -35.25 -2.18 -11.76
C GLY A 443 -35.84 -0.88 -12.31
N TRP A 444 -35.72 0.21 -11.55
CA TRP A 444 -36.14 1.54 -11.97
C TRP A 444 -35.43 2.03 -13.23
N CYS A 445 -34.08 1.93 -13.28
CA CYS A 445 -33.31 2.32 -14.47
C CYS A 445 -33.69 1.47 -15.69
N LYS A 446 -33.98 0.18 -15.49
CA LYS A 446 -34.46 -0.70 -16.58
C LYS A 446 -35.83 -0.26 -17.10
N SER A 447 -36.77 0.08 -16.21
CA SER A 447 -38.08 0.60 -16.60
C SER A 447 -37.98 1.95 -17.31
N PHE A 448 -37.09 2.84 -16.86
CA PHE A 448 -36.81 4.12 -17.51
C PHE A 448 -36.26 3.93 -18.92
N ALA A 449 -35.25 3.06 -19.10
CA ALA A 449 -34.72 2.70 -20.41
C ALA A 449 -35.80 2.12 -21.34
N ALA A 450 -36.62 1.19 -20.83
CA ALA A 450 -37.67 0.56 -21.63
C ALA A 450 -38.72 1.58 -22.13
N ARG A 451 -39.11 2.56 -21.31
CA ARG A 451 -40.04 3.63 -21.70
C ARG A 451 -39.48 4.53 -22.81
N LEU A 452 -38.18 4.74 -22.82
CA LEU A 452 -37.47 5.50 -23.85
C LEU A 452 -37.02 4.64 -25.04
N GLY A 453 -37.43 3.36 -25.10
CA GLY A 453 -37.04 2.42 -26.15
C GLY A 453 -35.55 2.07 -26.16
N LYS A 454 -34.82 2.37 -25.08
CA LYS A 454 -33.38 2.11 -24.93
C LYS A 454 -33.13 0.74 -24.30
N GLN A 455 -31.95 0.18 -24.58
CA GLN A 455 -31.51 -1.10 -24.04
C GLN A 455 -30.21 -0.93 -23.26
N ILE A 456 -30.20 -1.41 -22.02
CA ILE A 456 -29.00 -1.40 -21.17
C ILE A 456 -28.23 -2.71 -21.36
N ILE A 457 -26.96 -2.61 -21.73
CA ILE A 457 -26.01 -3.74 -21.78
C ILE A 457 -25.17 -3.69 -20.51
N TYR A 458 -25.46 -4.58 -19.56
CA TYR A 458 -24.72 -4.68 -18.31
C TYR A 458 -23.48 -5.56 -18.47
N ILE A 459 -22.32 -5.07 -18.04
CA ILE A 459 -21.08 -5.85 -17.97
C ILE A 459 -20.54 -5.75 -16.53
N PRO A 460 -20.38 -6.87 -15.82
CA PRO A 460 -19.76 -6.87 -14.50
C PRO A 460 -18.32 -6.32 -14.57
N ILE A 461 -17.99 -5.36 -13.71
CA ILE A 461 -16.66 -4.71 -13.72
C ILE A 461 -15.51 -5.70 -13.48
N GLY A 462 -15.77 -6.81 -12.80
CA GLY A 462 -14.80 -7.89 -12.53
C GLY A 462 -14.29 -8.63 -13.78
N VAL A 463 -14.91 -8.42 -14.95
CA VAL A 463 -14.44 -8.95 -16.24
C VAL A 463 -13.14 -8.25 -16.70
N PHE A 464 -12.87 -7.05 -16.21
CA PHE A 464 -11.74 -6.24 -16.66
C PHE A 464 -10.51 -6.37 -15.75
N SER A 465 -9.32 -6.26 -16.34
CA SER A 465 -8.05 -6.33 -15.59
C SER A 465 -7.96 -5.23 -14.52
N PRO A 466 -7.61 -5.57 -13.26
CA PRO A 466 -7.42 -4.58 -12.19
C PRO A 466 -6.38 -3.51 -12.53
N VAL A 467 -5.38 -3.84 -13.37
CA VAL A 467 -4.36 -2.90 -13.82
C VAL A 467 -4.96 -1.83 -14.76
N THR A 468 -5.79 -2.26 -15.71
CA THR A 468 -6.49 -1.35 -16.63
C THR A 468 -7.48 -0.46 -15.86
N LEU A 469 -8.27 -1.04 -14.96
CA LEU A 469 -9.22 -0.28 -14.15
C LEU A 469 -8.52 0.77 -13.29
N ARG A 470 -7.38 0.42 -12.68
CA ARG A 470 -6.58 1.38 -11.90
C ARG A 470 -6.09 2.54 -12.76
N LYS A 471 -5.66 2.27 -13.99
CA LYS A 471 -5.17 3.30 -14.92
C LYS A 471 -6.29 4.24 -15.39
N ILE A 472 -7.48 3.71 -15.70
CA ILE A 472 -8.63 4.51 -16.15
C ILE A 472 -9.25 5.31 -15.00
N ARG A 473 -9.15 4.82 -13.76
CA ARG A 473 -9.72 5.49 -12.58
C ARG A 473 -8.97 6.77 -12.20
N GLU A 474 -7.70 6.89 -12.55
CA GLU A 474 -6.84 8.03 -12.22
C GLU A 474 -6.83 9.06 -13.35
N PHE A 475 -6.97 10.35 -13.01
CA PHE A 475 -6.90 11.45 -13.96
C PHE A 475 -6.38 12.74 -13.31
N HIS A 476 -6.01 13.70 -14.12
CA HIS A 476 -5.51 15.00 -13.69
C HIS A 476 -6.42 16.15 -14.12
N VAL A 477 -6.67 17.04 -13.16
CA VAL A 477 -7.39 18.30 -13.34
C VAL A 477 -6.40 19.43 -13.32
N LEU A 478 -6.46 20.27 -14.34
CA LEU A 478 -5.59 21.42 -14.51
C LEU A 478 -6.31 22.70 -14.12
N ASP A 479 -5.62 23.61 -13.46
CA ASP A 479 -6.10 24.97 -13.15
C ASP A 479 -5.96 25.88 -14.38
N GLY A 480 -6.62 25.49 -15.46
CA GLY A 480 -6.79 26.27 -16.67
C GLY A 480 -5.89 25.84 -17.83
N HIS A 481 -6.26 26.23 -19.05
CA HIS A 481 -5.58 25.79 -20.27
C HIS A 481 -4.10 26.16 -20.33
N HIS A 482 -3.68 27.23 -19.65
CA HIS A 482 -2.27 27.65 -19.61
C HIS A 482 -1.36 26.57 -18.98
N VAL A 483 -1.90 25.77 -18.05
CA VAL A 483 -1.18 24.69 -17.37
C VAL A 483 -0.85 23.55 -18.34
N ARG A 484 -1.67 23.31 -19.38
CA ARG A 484 -1.42 22.26 -20.40
C ARG A 484 -0.04 22.39 -21.05
N ARG A 485 0.50 23.61 -21.15
CA ARG A 485 1.82 23.89 -21.73
C ARG A 485 2.97 23.20 -21.00
N TYR A 486 2.85 23.00 -19.69
CA TYR A 486 3.90 22.41 -18.87
C TYR A 486 3.42 21.21 -18.05
N ALA A 487 2.15 20.83 -18.12
CA ALA A 487 1.58 19.70 -17.38
C ALA A 487 2.35 18.39 -17.62
N HIS A 488 2.78 18.13 -18.85
CA HIS A 488 3.62 16.99 -19.24
C HIS A 488 4.98 16.91 -18.50
N GLN A 489 5.40 18.00 -17.85
CA GLN A 489 6.61 18.04 -17.03
C GLN A 489 6.38 17.50 -15.61
N TYR A 490 5.12 17.43 -15.17
CA TYR A 490 4.77 17.00 -13.81
C TYR A 490 3.98 15.69 -13.84
N ILE A 491 3.02 15.59 -14.77
CA ILE A 491 2.25 14.37 -15.03
C ILE A 491 3.15 13.36 -15.71
N ARG A 492 3.23 12.17 -15.11
CA ARG A 492 4.00 11.06 -15.67
C ARG A 492 3.06 10.25 -16.56
N ASP A 493 3.41 10.07 -17.83
CA ASP A 493 2.63 9.22 -18.72
C ASP A 493 2.52 7.80 -18.14
N SER A 494 1.31 7.42 -17.73
CA SER A 494 0.98 6.13 -17.12
C SER A 494 1.06 4.94 -18.09
#